data_AF-A0A125N1A2-F1
#
_entry.id   AF-A0A125N1A2-F1
#
_cell.length_a   1.000
_cell.length_b   1.000
_cell.length_c   1.000
_cell.angle_alpha   90.00
_cell.angle_beta   90.00
_cell.angle_gamma   90.00
#
_symmetry.space_group_name_H-M   'P 1'
#
loop_
_entity.id
_entity.type
_entity.pdbx_description
1 polymer ?
#
loop_
_entity_poly.entity_id
_entity_poly.type
_entity_poly.pdbx_seq_one_letter_code
_entity_poly.pdbx_strand_id
1 'polypeptide(L)'
;MLAQHIIILVGLAACFLLLTAFIQRAIKRTLRRSYWAGKSAGIAGSSARMDALNADIATLARRRERDRKEFLHTIELKNLTIRHLEEQLNSRSTGSLTKADLQVLSDTAITLGLAHKTWVHVKGTEPWRTRATTQLEQLNSIVLRVLGETRGGNRSKKSHADVGGAA
;
A
#
# COMPACT_ATOMS: atom_id res chain seq x y z
N MET A 1 -43.11 29.70 90.91
CA MET A 1 -42.10 28.74 90.41
C MET A 1 -42.53 28.07 89.10
N LEU A 2 -43.71 27.44 89.01
CA LEU A 2 -44.14 26.68 87.80
C LEU A 2 -44.24 27.51 86.50
N ALA A 3 -44.81 28.72 86.56
CA ALA A 3 -45.02 29.58 85.38
C ALA A 3 -43.70 30.07 84.73
N GLN A 4 -42.66 30.33 85.52
CA GLN A 4 -41.35 30.77 85.02
C GLN A 4 -40.62 29.65 84.27
N HIS A 5 -40.70 28.41 84.77
CA HIS A 5 -40.14 27.25 84.07
C HIS A 5 -40.86 26.97 82.75
N ILE A 6 -42.18 27.18 82.68
CA ILE A 6 -42.95 27.04 81.43
C ILE A 6 -42.51 28.09 80.40
N ILE A 7 -42.34 29.35 80.79
CA ILE A 7 -41.91 30.42 79.88
C ILE A 7 -40.50 30.15 79.33
N ILE A 8 -39.57 29.69 80.17
CA ILE A 8 -38.21 29.33 79.75
C ILE A 8 -38.23 28.15 78.78
N LEU A 9 -39.03 27.11 79.05
CA LEU A 9 -39.16 25.95 78.16
C LEU A 9 -39.74 26.33 76.80
N VAL A 10 -40.76 27.19 76.77
CA VAL A 10 -41.36 27.67 75.51
C VAL A 10 -40.38 28.53 74.72
N GLY A 11 -39.64 29.43 75.39
CA GLY A 11 -38.61 30.25 74.76
C GLY A 11 -37.47 29.41 74.19
N LEU A 12 -37.02 28.39 74.94
CA LEU A 12 -35.98 27.46 74.49
C LEU A 12 -36.47 26.64 73.27
N ALA A 13 -37.70 26.12 73.32
CA ALA A 13 -38.30 25.37 72.22
C ALA A 13 -38.46 26.22 70.95
N ALA A 14 -38.93 27.46 71.10
CA ALA A 14 -39.05 28.40 69.99
C ALA A 14 -37.68 28.76 69.39
N CYS A 15 -36.67 29.01 70.24
CA CYS A 15 -35.30 29.27 69.81
C CYS A 15 -34.72 28.06 69.04
N PHE A 16 -34.95 26.85 69.53
CA PHE A 16 -34.48 25.63 68.89
C PHE A 16 -35.16 25.39 67.53
N LEU A 17 -36.47 25.66 67.42
CA LEU A 17 -37.21 25.58 66.16
C LEU A 17 -36.67 26.57 65.12
N LEU A 18 -36.44 27.83 65.51
CA LEU A 18 -35.89 28.84 64.62
C LEU A 18 -34.47 28.50 64.16
N LEU A 19 -33.63 28.01 65.07
CA LEU A 19 -32.27 27.57 64.75
C LEU A 19 -32.30 26.43 63.74
N THR A 20 -33.16 25.44 63.95
CA THR A 20 -33.30 24.28 63.04
C THR A 20 -33.79 24.71 61.66
N ALA A 21 -34.78 25.61 61.59
CA ALA A 21 -35.28 26.15 60.34
C ALA A 21 -34.21 26.95 59.58
N PHE A 22 -33.39 27.73 60.30
CA PHE A 22 -32.29 28.48 59.71
C PHE A 22 -31.21 27.55 59.13
N ILE A 23 -30.82 26.52 59.88
CA ILE A 23 -29.84 25.52 59.44
C ILE A 23 -30.35 24.78 58.18
N GLN A 24 -31.62 24.33 58.18
CA GLN A 24 -32.19 23.67 57.00
C GLN A 24 -32.20 24.58 55.76
N ARG A 25 -32.49 25.87 55.94
CA ARG A 25 -32.50 26.84 54.84
C ARG A 25 -31.09 27.11 54.31
N ALA A 26 -30.10 27.19 55.20
CA ALA A 26 -28.69 27.34 54.85
C ALA A 26 -28.19 26.10 54.07
N ILE A 27 -28.45 24.89 54.58
CA ILE A 27 -28.06 23.62 53.94
C ILE A 27 -28.69 23.47 52.55
N LYS A 28 -29.99 23.74 52.40
CA LYS A 28 -30.65 23.66 51.09
C LYS A 28 -30.05 24.66 50.09
N ARG A 29 -29.66 25.84 50.55
CA ARG A 29 -29.07 26.88 49.69
C ARG A 29 -27.66 26.49 49.22
N THR A 30 -26.83 25.95 50.11
CA THR A 30 -25.47 25.51 49.77
C THR A 30 -25.50 24.31 48.83
N LEU A 31 -26.35 23.31 49.11
CA LEU A 31 -26.52 22.13 48.24
C LEU A 31 -27.03 22.48 46.85
N ARG A 32 -28.00 23.39 46.73
CA ARG A 32 -28.45 23.86 45.41
C ARG A 32 -27.31 24.53 44.66
N ARG A 33 -26.56 25.43 45.31
CA ARG A 33 -25.46 26.15 44.66
C ARG A 33 -24.35 25.22 44.20
N SER A 34 -23.93 24.25 45.02
CA SER A 34 -22.91 23.27 44.66
C SER A 34 -23.39 22.33 43.54
N TYR A 35 -24.65 21.91 43.58
CA TYR A 35 -25.23 21.07 42.53
C TYR A 35 -25.27 21.78 41.17
N TRP A 36 -25.71 23.03 41.12
CA TRP A 36 -25.73 23.82 39.88
C TRP A 36 -24.32 24.13 39.36
N ALA A 37 -23.38 24.45 40.25
CA ALA A 37 -21.98 24.65 39.89
C ALA A 37 -21.33 23.36 39.35
N GLY A 38 -21.58 22.22 40.01
CA GLY A 38 -21.08 20.92 39.55
C GLY A 38 -21.69 20.48 38.22
N LYS A 39 -23.01 20.66 38.04
CA LYS A 39 -23.69 20.33 36.79
C LYS A 39 -23.20 21.19 35.63
N SER A 40 -23.06 22.50 35.84
CA SER A 40 -22.56 23.42 34.80
C SER A 40 -21.09 23.16 34.46
N ALA A 41 -20.23 22.93 35.45
CA ALA A 41 -18.83 22.56 35.22
C ALA A 41 -18.70 21.23 34.46
N GLY A 42 -19.51 20.24 34.80
CA GLY A 42 -19.56 18.95 34.08
C GLY A 42 -20.00 19.10 32.62
N ILE A 43 -21.04 19.90 32.36
CA ILE A 43 -21.53 20.17 30.99
C ILE A 43 -20.48 20.95 30.20
N ALA A 44 -19.86 21.98 30.78
CA ALA A 44 -18.82 22.77 30.13
C ALA A 44 -17.59 21.90 29.79
N GLY A 45 -17.14 21.05 30.72
CA GLY A 45 -16.05 20.11 30.49
C GLY A 45 -16.38 19.09 29.40
N SER A 46 -17.60 18.54 29.40
CA SER A 46 -18.06 17.60 28.36
C SER A 46 -18.12 18.27 26.99
N SER A 47 -18.68 19.48 26.90
CA SER A 47 -18.75 20.26 25.66
C SER A 47 -17.36 20.54 25.11
N ALA A 48 -16.45 21.05 25.95
CA ALA A 48 -15.07 21.33 25.52
C ALA A 48 -14.34 20.08 25.01
N ARG A 49 -14.57 18.92 25.63
CA ARG A 49 -14.05 17.63 25.15
C ARG A 49 -14.66 17.22 23.81
N MET A 50 -15.97 17.42 23.64
CA MET A 50 -16.65 17.14 22.38
C MET A 50 -16.14 18.04 21.25
N ASP A 51 -15.93 19.32 21.53
CA ASP A 51 -15.37 20.28 20.57
C ASP A 51 -13.93 19.93 20.19
N ALA A 52 -13.11 19.53 21.17
CA ALA A 52 -11.75 19.06 20.91
C ALA A 52 -11.73 17.79 20.05
N LEU A 53 -12.60 16.81 20.34
CA LEU A 53 -12.73 15.61 19.52
C LEU A 53 -13.23 15.92 18.12
N ASN A 54 -14.19 16.84 17.96
CA ASN A 54 -14.70 17.23 16.65
C ASN A 54 -13.61 17.95 15.83
N ALA A 55 -12.80 18.79 16.48
CA ALA A 55 -11.63 19.41 15.86
C ALA A 55 -10.62 18.35 15.41
N ASP A 56 -10.34 17.34 16.23
CA ASP A 56 -9.43 16.24 15.89
C ASP A 56 -9.96 15.37 14.74
N ILE A 57 -11.26 15.09 14.70
CA ILE A 57 -11.90 14.40 13.57
C ILE A 57 -11.71 15.23 12.29
N ALA A 58 -11.90 16.54 12.35
CA ALA A 58 -11.72 17.42 11.21
C ALA A 58 -10.26 17.49 10.73
N THR A 59 -9.28 17.51 11.64
CA THR A 59 -7.85 17.46 11.27
C THR A 59 -7.47 16.11 10.66
N LEU A 60 -7.96 15.01 11.24
CA LEU A 60 -7.72 13.65 10.74
C LEU A 60 -8.33 13.46 9.35
N ALA A 61 -9.53 13.96 9.11
CA ALA A 61 -10.17 13.91 7.80
C ALA A 61 -9.35 14.66 6.73
N ARG A 62 -8.85 15.87 7.05
CA ARG A 62 -7.97 16.62 6.14
C ARG A 62 -6.64 15.91 5.89
N ARG A 63 -6.08 15.23 6.90
CA ARG A 63 -4.84 14.46 6.76
C ARG A 63 -5.05 13.27 5.82
N ARG A 64 -6.09 12.47 6.05
CA ARG A 64 -6.44 11.35 5.16
C ARG A 64 -6.65 11.79 3.71
N GLU A 65 -7.28 12.94 3.49
CA GLU A 65 -7.51 13.43 2.14
C GLU A 65 -6.19 13.85 1.44
N ARG A 66 -5.25 14.44 2.18
CA ARG A 66 -3.89 14.71 1.64
C ARG A 66 -3.16 13.42 1.32
N ASP A 67 -3.12 12.48 2.27
CA ASP A 67 -2.45 11.19 2.10
C ASP A 67 -3.04 10.43 0.89
N ARG A 68 -4.36 10.48 0.70
CA ARG A 68 -5.05 9.89 -0.46
C ARG A 68 -4.64 10.54 -1.78
N LYS A 69 -4.54 11.87 -1.84
CA LYS A 69 -4.09 12.59 -3.05
C LYS A 69 -2.65 12.26 -3.41
N GLU A 70 -1.75 12.26 -2.42
CA GLU A 70 -0.34 11.87 -2.61
C GLU A 70 -0.21 10.43 -3.12
N PHE A 71 -1.00 9.52 -2.55
CA PHE A 71 -1.04 8.14 -2.99
C PHE A 71 -1.54 7.99 -4.44
N LEU A 72 -2.61 8.73 -4.81
CA LEU A 72 -3.13 8.72 -6.19
C LEU A 72 -2.10 9.24 -7.20
N HIS A 73 -1.40 10.34 -6.89
CA HIS A 73 -0.31 10.84 -7.75
C HIS A 73 0.82 9.83 -7.90
N THR A 74 1.16 9.13 -6.80
CA THR A 74 2.18 8.07 -6.85
C THR A 74 1.75 6.90 -7.73
N ILE A 75 0.47 6.50 -7.67
CA ILE A 75 -0.09 5.47 -8.56
C ILE A 75 -0.02 5.92 -10.02
N GLU A 76 -0.40 7.15 -10.30
CA GLU A 76 -0.39 7.69 -11.67
C GLU A 76 1.03 7.68 -12.27
N LEU A 77 2.03 8.15 -11.51
CA LEU A 77 3.44 8.11 -11.91
C LEU A 77 3.93 6.68 -12.17
N LYS A 78 3.58 5.74 -11.28
CA LYS A 78 3.93 4.32 -11.44
C LYS A 78 3.27 3.73 -12.67
N ASN A 79 2.01 4.05 -12.94
CA ASN A 79 1.28 3.58 -14.12
C ASN A 79 1.91 4.12 -15.42
N LEU A 80 2.33 5.38 -15.46
CA LEU A 80 3.06 5.93 -16.60
C LEU A 80 4.39 5.20 -16.81
N THR A 81 5.11 4.91 -15.72
CA THR A 81 6.36 4.15 -15.78
C THR A 81 6.13 2.73 -16.30
N ILE A 82 5.07 2.06 -15.84
CA ILE A 82 4.70 0.73 -16.33
C ILE A 82 4.41 0.77 -17.83
N ARG A 83 3.57 1.70 -18.30
CA ARG A 83 3.26 1.83 -19.73
C ARG A 83 4.52 2.07 -20.57
N HIS A 84 5.42 2.93 -20.07
CA HIS A 84 6.68 3.18 -20.77
C HIS A 84 7.57 1.94 -20.84
N LEU A 85 7.66 1.17 -19.75
CA LEU A 85 8.40 -0.10 -19.72
C LEU A 85 7.76 -1.15 -20.63
N GLU A 86 6.43 -1.21 -20.69
CA GLU A 86 5.69 -2.08 -21.61
C GLU A 86 5.95 -1.71 -23.06
N GLU A 87 5.94 -0.42 -23.39
CA GLU A 87 6.25 0.08 -24.74
C GLU A 87 7.71 -0.21 -25.13
N GLN A 88 8.66 -0.02 -24.21
CA GLN A 88 10.05 -0.43 -24.42
C GLN A 88 10.18 -1.95 -24.64
N LEU A 89 9.46 -2.75 -23.86
CA LEU A 89 9.50 -4.21 -24.00
C LEU A 89 8.90 -4.66 -25.33
N ASN A 90 7.77 -4.08 -25.74
CA ASN A 90 7.10 -4.41 -26.99
C ASN A 90 7.89 -3.95 -28.22
N SER A 91 8.49 -2.75 -28.18
CA SER A 91 9.36 -2.26 -29.27
C SER A 91 10.66 -3.07 -29.37
N ARG A 92 11.23 -3.51 -28.24
CA ARG A 92 12.42 -4.38 -28.21
C ARG A 92 12.12 -5.84 -28.61
N SER A 93 10.87 -6.30 -28.43
CA SER A 93 10.44 -7.67 -28.75
C SER A 93 10.16 -7.89 -30.25
N THR A 94 10.61 -7.00 -31.13
CA THR A 94 10.33 -7.01 -32.58
C THR A 94 11.01 -8.12 -33.38
N GLY A 95 11.74 -9.05 -32.74
CA GLY A 95 12.43 -10.14 -33.42
C GLY A 95 12.30 -11.48 -32.73
N SER A 96 11.08 -11.93 -32.41
CA SER A 96 10.89 -13.31 -31.95
C SER A 96 11.12 -14.25 -33.14
N LEU A 97 12.24 -14.99 -33.13
CA LEU A 97 12.45 -16.09 -34.07
C LEU A 97 11.22 -17.01 -34.03
N THR A 98 10.59 -17.20 -35.18
CA THR A 98 9.46 -18.11 -35.30
C THR A 98 9.97 -19.55 -35.40
N LYS A 99 9.09 -20.52 -35.19
CA LYS A 99 9.41 -21.93 -35.42
C LYS A 99 9.85 -22.17 -36.88
N ALA A 100 9.29 -21.43 -37.84
CA ALA A 100 9.67 -21.50 -39.23
C ALA A 100 11.11 -21.01 -39.46
N ASP A 101 11.51 -19.90 -38.82
CA ASP A 101 12.87 -19.38 -38.92
C ASP A 101 13.91 -20.37 -38.37
N LEU A 102 13.60 -21.02 -37.23
CA LEU A 102 14.44 -22.08 -36.67
C LEU A 102 14.54 -23.29 -37.59
N GLN A 103 13.45 -23.64 -38.27
CA GLN A 103 13.42 -24.74 -39.22
C GLN A 103 14.25 -24.44 -40.46
N VAL A 104 14.15 -23.23 -41.01
CA VAL A 104 15.00 -22.76 -42.13
C VAL A 104 16.48 -22.80 -41.74
N LEU A 105 16.85 -22.37 -40.53
CA LEU A 105 18.23 -22.45 -40.05
C LEU A 105 18.71 -23.90 -39.94
N SER A 106 17.87 -24.80 -39.43
CA SER A 106 18.17 -26.23 -39.34
C SER A 106 18.37 -26.87 -40.72
N ASP A 107 17.45 -26.61 -41.65
CA ASP A 107 17.51 -27.14 -43.01
C ASP A 107 18.73 -26.61 -43.77
N THR A 108 19.09 -25.35 -43.53
CA THR A 108 20.32 -24.73 -44.07
C THR A 108 21.57 -25.40 -43.52
N ALA A 109 21.62 -25.69 -42.21
CA ALA A 109 22.73 -26.39 -41.59
C ALA A 109 22.90 -27.82 -42.14
N ILE A 110 21.79 -28.55 -42.31
CA ILE A 110 21.77 -29.89 -42.90
C ILE A 110 22.28 -29.82 -44.35
N THR A 111 21.78 -28.87 -45.13
CA THR A 111 22.16 -28.69 -46.54
C THR A 111 23.64 -28.35 -46.68
N LEU A 112 24.17 -27.43 -45.87
CA LEU A 112 25.60 -27.09 -45.85
C LEU A 112 26.45 -28.28 -45.40
N GLY A 113 26.00 -29.05 -44.42
CA GLY A 113 26.68 -30.26 -43.96
C GLY A 113 26.72 -31.35 -45.04
N LEU A 114 25.64 -31.50 -45.82
CA LEU A 114 25.59 -32.44 -46.94
C LEU A 114 26.49 -31.97 -48.10
N ALA A 115 26.41 -30.69 -48.48
CA ALA A 115 27.25 -30.09 -49.52
C ALA A 115 28.74 -30.20 -49.18
N HIS A 116 29.10 -29.97 -47.92
CA HIS A 116 30.46 -30.19 -47.44
C HIS A 116 30.91 -31.64 -47.66
N LYS A 117 30.10 -32.63 -47.25
CA LYS A 117 30.42 -34.07 -47.41
C LYS A 117 30.53 -34.50 -48.87
N THR A 118 29.71 -33.97 -49.77
CA THR A 118 29.76 -34.32 -51.19
C THR A 118 30.98 -33.69 -51.86
N TRP A 119 31.29 -32.42 -51.56
CA TRP A 119 32.48 -31.73 -52.06
C TRP A 119 33.80 -32.27 -51.49
N VAL A 120 33.79 -33.09 -50.43
CA VAL A 120 35.01 -33.80 -49.99
C VAL A 120 35.62 -34.67 -51.09
N HIS A 121 34.79 -35.22 -51.97
CA HIS A 121 35.19 -36.22 -52.96
C HIS A 121 35.44 -35.65 -54.37
N VAL A 122 35.22 -34.35 -54.57
CA VAL A 122 35.36 -33.68 -55.88
C VAL A 122 36.58 -32.76 -55.88
N LYS A 123 37.57 -33.05 -56.73
CA LYS A 123 38.78 -32.21 -56.88
C LYS A 123 38.42 -30.80 -57.37
N GLY A 124 39.03 -29.77 -56.78
CA GLY A 124 38.80 -28.37 -57.15
C GLY A 124 37.66 -27.69 -56.40
N THR A 125 37.02 -28.39 -55.46
CA THR A 125 35.94 -27.84 -54.62
C THR A 125 36.39 -27.40 -53.23
N GLU A 126 37.70 -27.41 -52.97
CA GLU A 126 38.32 -26.97 -51.71
C GLU A 126 37.85 -25.57 -51.23
N PRO A 127 37.68 -24.55 -52.10
CA PRO A 127 37.16 -23.24 -51.68
C PRO A 127 35.71 -23.31 -51.19
N TRP A 128 34.88 -24.12 -51.85
CA TRP A 128 33.47 -24.31 -51.51
C TRP A 128 33.30 -25.10 -50.22
N ARG A 129 34.17 -26.09 -50.00
CA ARG A 129 34.26 -26.85 -48.75
C ARG A 129 34.58 -25.94 -47.57
N THR A 130 35.63 -25.12 -47.70
CA THR A 130 36.07 -24.17 -46.67
C THR A 130 35.01 -23.10 -46.38
N ARG A 131 34.28 -22.67 -47.41
CA ARG A 131 33.16 -21.74 -47.25
C ARG A 131 31.98 -22.39 -46.51
N ALA A 132 31.63 -23.62 -46.84
CA ALA A 132 30.54 -24.35 -46.18
C ALA A 132 30.84 -24.61 -44.70
N THR A 133 32.08 -24.98 -44.34
CA THR A 133 32.46 -25.16 -42.93
C THR A 133 32.36 -23.85 -42.15
N THR A 134 32.89 -22.76 -42.72
CA THR A 134 32.87 -21.44 -42.08
C THR A 134 31.43 -20.96 -41.86
N GLN A 135 30.56 -21.13 -42.87
CA GLN A 135 29.14 -20.76 -42.74
C GLN A 135 28.40 -21.60 -41.72
N LEU A 136 28.72 -22.89 -41.60
CA LEU A 136 28.11 -23.79 -40.63
C LEU A 136 28.53 -23.42 -39.19
N GLU A 137 29.80 -23.05 -38.99
CA GLU A 137 30.31 -22.57 -37.70
C GLU A 137 29.67 -21.23 -37.30
N GLN A 138 29.58 -20.28 -38.24
CA GLN A 138 28.88 -19.02 -38.03
C GLN A 138 27.41 -19.23 -37.66
N LEU A 139 26.72 -20.12 -38.36
CA LEU A 139 25.30 -20.42 -38.11
C LEU A 139 25.11 -21.04 -36.72
N ASN A 140 25.98 -21.98 -36.30
CA ASN A 140 25.98 -22.52 -34.94
C ASN A 140 26.21 -21.43 -33.88
N SER A 141 27.12 -20.48 -34.11
CA SER A 141 27.36 -19.37 -33.18
C SER A 141 26.13 -18.46 -33.01
N ILE A 142 25.38 -18.23 -34.09
CA ILE A 142 24.15 -17.44 -34.08
C ILE A 142 23.06 -18.18 -33.29
N VAL A 143 22.89 -19.49 -33.53
CA VAL A 143 21.92 -20.32 -32.82
C VAL A 143 22.20 -20.34 -31.31
N LEU A 144 23.46 -20.49 -30.90
CA LEU A 144 23.84 -20.48 -29.48
C LEU A 144 23.58 -19.13 -28.82
N ARG A 145 23.84 -18.00 -29.50
CA ARG A 145 23.55 -16.66 -29.00
C ARG A 145 22.05 -16.44 -28.79
N VAL A 146 21.23 -16.83 -29.78
CA VAL A 146 19.77 -16.74 -29.70
C VAL A 146 19.21 -17.63 -28.58
N LEU A 147 19.73 -18.86 -28.41
CA LEU A 147 19.35 -19.74 -27.31
C LEU A 147 19.77 -19.18 -25.93
N GLY A 148 20.91 -18.51 -25.85
CA GLY A 148 21.37 -17.81 -24.66
C GLY A 148 20.44 -16.66 -24.26
N GLU A 149 20.08 -15.81 -25.22
CA GLU A 149 19.19 -14.65 -25.02
C GLU A 149 17.76 -15.06 -24.65
N THR A 150 17.20 -16.07 -25.32
CA THR A 150 15.85 -16.61 -25.01
C THR A 150 15.79 -17.27 -23.63
N ARG A 151 16.85 -17.99 -23.23
CA ARG A 151 16.94 -18.59 -21.88
C ARG A 151 17.16 -17.56 -20.77
N GLY A 152 17.84 -16.45 -21.06
CA GLY A 152 17.98 -15.30 -20.17
C GLY A 152 16.65 -14.60 -19.91
N GLY A 153 15.87 -14.36 -20.97
CA GLY A 153 14.54 -13.73 -20.88
C GLY A 153 13.51 -14.54 -20.06
N ASN A 154 13.53 -15.87 -20.17
CA ASN A 154 12.60 -16.74 -19.42
C ASN A 154 12.91 -16.84 -17.91
N ARG A 155 14.17 -16.63 -17.50
CA ARG A 155 14.52 -16.64 -16.07
C ARG A 155 14.00 -15.40 -15.34
N SER A 156 13.94 -14.26 -16.03
CA SER A 156 13.39 -13.01 -15.48
C SER A 156 11.88 -13.08 -15.25
N LYS A 157 11.12 -13.70 -16.17
CA LYS A 157 9.65 -13.87 -16.04
C LYS A 157 9.23 -14.74 -14.85
N LYS A 158 10.05 -15.72 -14.47
CA LYS A 158 9.74 -16.62 -13.34
C LYS A 158 9.92 -15.96 -11.97
N SER A 159 10.82 -14.97 -11.86
CA SER A 159 11.05 -14.25 -10.59
C SER A 159 9.90 -13.30 -10.20
N HIS A 160 9.15 -12.77 -11.18
CA HIS A 160 8.04 -11.85 -10.93
C HIS A 160 6.71 -12.53 -10.58
N ALA A 161 6.54 -13.82 -10.92
CA ALA A 161 5.32 -14.57 -10.61
C ALA A 161 5.25 -15.09 -9.15
N ASP A 162 6.39 -15.13 -8.45
CA ASP A 162 6.49 -15.74 -7.10
C ASP A 162 6.30 -14.74 -5.95
N VAL A 163 6.11 -13.45 -6.26
CA VAL A 163 5.92 -12.38 -5.25
C VAL A 163 4.44 -12.01 -5.06
N GLY A 164 3.53 -12.55 -5.89
CA GLY A 164 2.11 -12.20 -5.87
C GLY A 164 1.20 -13.04 -4.95
N GLY A 165 1.76 -13.97 -4.17
CA GLY A 165 0.99 -14.98 -3.43
C GLY A 165 1.28 -15.03 -1.94
N ALA A 166 1.30 -13.89 -1.25
CA ALA A 166 1.31 -13.87 0.21
C ALA A 166 0.72 -12.55 0.74
N ALA A 167 -0.60 -12.46 0.79
CA ALA A 167 -1.36 -11.61 1.70
C ALA A 167 -2.80 -12.09 1.79
#